data_AF-A0A0B4XSA9-F1
#
_entry.id   AF-A0A0B4XSA9-F1
#
_cell.length_a   1.000
_cell.length_b   1.000
_cell.length_c   1.000
_cell.angle_alpha   90.00
_cell.angle_beta   90.00
_cell.angle_gamma   90.00
#
_symmetry.space_group_name_H-M   'P 1'
#
loop_
_entity.id
_entity.type
_entity.pdbx_description
1 polymer ?
#
loop_
_entity_poly.entity_id
_entity_poly.type
_entity_poly.pdbx_seq_one_letter_code
_entity_poly.pdbx_strand_id
1 'polypeptide(L)'
;MRVPVKAALNPYNHRPAYCAGMPQFFGGTDDNDQPPAVVMEAELTQESRRTLELTSGSPHSLIHSGAMFFYYALEGQWVVTGTPWGPAANPSEQEMDRLVTVDLTRFNTGMDDQAIIDELVRQTGSNLQTNGGADFNQSATRPAFIALIRGYLAGTL
;
A
#
# COMPACT_ATOMS: atom_id res chain seq x y z
N MET A 1 4.97 -3.31 -8.89
CA MET A 1 4.00 -3.21 -7.77
C MET A 1 3.45 -1.79 -7.71
N ARG A 2 2.14 -1.58 -7.50
CA ARG A 2 1.57 -0.24 -7.26
C ARG A 2 1.34 -0.04 -5.76
N VAL A 3 1.79 1.09 -5.23
CA VAL A 3 1.67 1.41 -3.80
C VAL A 3 1.14 2.83 -3.62
N PRO A 4 0.17 3.06 -2.72
CA PRO A 4 -0.15 4.39 -2.25
C PRO A 4 0.92 4.93 -1.29
N VAL A 5 1.03 6.24 -1.21
CA VAL A 5 1.84 6.95 -0.21
C VAL A 5 0.91 7.76 0.68
N LYS A 6 1.01 7.60 2.01
CA LYS A 6 0.11 8.26 2.96
C LYS A 6 0.21 9.78 2.87
N ALA A 7 -0.92 10.46 2.92
CA ALA A 7 -0.99 11.92 2.96
C ALA A 7 -0.28 12.50 4.19
N ALA A 8 0.16 13.76 4.08
CA ALA A 8 0.84 14.43 5.19
C ALA A 8 -0.08 14.69 6.39
N LEU A 9 -1.35 14.99 6.12
CA LEU A 9 -2.35 15.32 7.12
C LEU A 9 -3.50 14.32 7.06
N ASN A 10 -4.03 13.95 8.22
CA ASN A 10 -5.26 13.18 8.33
C ASN A 10 -6.44 14.06 7.88
N PRO A 11 -7.28 13.61 6.95
CA PRO A 11 -8.30 14.46 6.34
C PRO A 11 -9.51 14.76 7.26
N TYR A 12 -9.66 14.03 8.36
CA TYR A 12 -10.77 14.20 9.30
C TYR A 12 -10.46 15.17 10.44
N ASN A 13 -9.18 15.29 10.83
CA ASN A 13 -8.77 16.12 11.97
C ASN A 13 -7.63 17.10 11.65
N HIS A 14 -7.09 17.06 10.43
CA HIS A 14 -6.00 17.90 9.93
C HIS A 14 -4.71 17.88 10.76
N ARG A 15 -4.53 16.86 11.60
CA ARG A 15 -3.27 16.58 12.31
C ARG A 15 -2.34 15.77 11.41
N PRO A 16 -1.02 15.71 11.71
CA PRO A 16 -0.12 14.81 11.00
C PRO A 16 -0.69 13.39 10.96
N ALA A 17 -0.71 12.78 9.78
CA ALA A 17 -1.17 11.40 9.64
C ALA A 17 -0.14 10.42 10.22
N TYR A 18 -0.61 9.32 10.80
CA TYR A 18 0.27 8.20 11.15
C TYR A 18 0.96 7.67 9.88
N CYS A 19 2.26 7.45 9.95
CA CYS A 19 3.08 7.09 8.79
C CYS A 19 3.02 8.09 7.61
N ALA A 20 2.79 9.38 7.88
CA ALA A 20 2.75 10.42 6.85
C ALA A 20 3.94 10.36 5.88
N GLY A 21 3.66 10.40 4.56
CA GLY A 21 4.68 10.39 3.51
C GLY A 21 5.37 9.05 3.26
N MET A 22 4.92 7.97 3.92
CA MET A 22 5.47 6.62 3.76
C MET A 22 4.58 5.75 2.85
N PRO A 23 5.16 4.77 2.14
CA PRO A 23 4.38 3.80 1.37
C PRO A 23 3.46 2.99 2.27
N GLN A 24 2.26 2.73 1.79
CA GLN A 24 1.26 1.91 2.46
C GLN A 24 0.76 0.81 1.52
N PHE A 25 0.03 -0.15 2.08
CA PHE A 25 -0.83 -1.02 1.30
C PHE A 25 -2.19 -0.37 1.13
N PHE A 26 -2.94 -0.82 0.11
CA PHE A 26 -4.36 -0.50 0.06
C PHE A 26 -5.09 -1.24 1.18
N GLY A 27 -5.87 -0.53 2.00
CA GLY A 27 -6.67 -1.20 3.03
C GLY A 27 -7.05 -0.32 4.22
N GLY A 28 -8.10 -0.76 4.92
CA GLY A 28 -8.66 -0.08 6.08
C GLY A 28 -9.22 -1.08 7.09
N THR A 29 -9.88 -0.54 8.11
CA THR A 29 -10.42 -1.33 9.22
C THR A 29 -11.60 -2.18 8.76
N ASP A 30 -11.68 -3.42 9.24
CA ASP A 30 -12.79 -4.36 9.01
C ASP A 30 -14.03 -4.00 9.87
N ASP A 31 -14.42 -2.71 9.87
CA ASP A 31 -15.44 -2.14 10.78
C ASP A 31 -16.88 -2.33 10.27
N ASN A 32 -17.08 -3.17 9.25
CA ASN A 32 -18.40 -3.49 8.74
C ASN A 32 -18.51 -5.01 8.67
N ASP A 33 -19.67 -5.61 8.97
CA ASP A 33 -20.00 -7.04 8.80
C ASP A 33 -19.94 -7.50 7.32
N GLN A 34 -19.02 -6.97 6.53
CA GLN A 34 -18.82 -7.21 5.12
C GLN A 34 -17.67 -8.17 4.90
N PRO A 35 -17.70 -8.96 3.82
CA PRO A 35 -16.55 -9.78 3.46
C PRO A 35 -15.31 -8.88 3.25
N PRO A 36 -14.10 -9.27 3.74
CA PRO A 36 -12.86 -8.51 3.57
C PRO A 36 -12.57 -8.12 2.11
N ALA A 37 -13.10 -8.94 1.21
CA ALA A 37 -13.13 -8.72 -0.22
C ALA A 37 -13.75 -7.38 -0.65
N VAL A 38 -14.93 -7.08 -0.12
CA VAL A 38 -15.69 -5.87 -0.46
C VAL A 38 -15.04 -4.64 0.16
N VAL A 39 -14.53 -4.78 1.39
CA VAL A 39 -13.76 -3.73 2.06
C VAL A 39 -12.58 -3.33 1.20
N MET A 40 -11.81 -4.30 0.70
CA MET A 40 -10.63 -4.02 -0.11
C MET A 40 -10.93 -3.39 -1.48
N GLU A 41 -12.03 -3.77 -2.14
CA GLU A 41 -12.46 -3.08 -3.36
C GLU A 41 -12.81 -1.61 -3.09
N ALA A 42 -13.50 -1.34 -1.98
CA ALA A 42 -13.83 0.01 -1.56
C ALA A 42 -12.57 0.81 -1.21
N GLU A 43 -11.64 0.24 -0.44
CA GLU A 43 -10.38 0.88 -0.06
C GLU A 43 -9.49 1.14 -1.28
N LEU A 44 -9.35 0.17 -2.18
CA LEU A 44 -8.63 0.37 -3.44
C LEU A 44 -9.23 1.54 -4.22
N THR A 45 -10.56 1.61 -4.32
CA THR A 45 -11.23 2.68 -5.04
C THR A 45 -10.96 4.05 -4.38
N GLN A 46 -11.04 4.14 -3.06
CA GLN A 46 -10.84 5.38 -2.31
C GLN A 46 -9.37 5.83 -2.36
N GLU A 47 -8.45 4.96 -1.97
CA GLU A 47 -7.03 5.27 -1.82
C GLU A 47 -6.30 5.39 -3.16
N SER A 48 -6.86 4.78 -4.23
CA SER A 48 -6.41 5.02 -5.60
C SER A 48 -7.14 6.17 -6.31
N ARG A 49 -8.07 6.86 -5.64
CA ARG A 49 -8.93 7.89 -6.25
C ARG A 49 -9.59 7.43 -7.55
N ARG A 50 -10.11 6.20 -7.55
CA ARG A 50 -10.78 5.52 -8.67
C ARG A 50 -9.87 5.26 -9.88
N THR A 51 -8.56 5.44 -9.75
CA THR A 51 -7.62 5.21 -10.87
C THR A 51 -7.30 3.73 -11.09
N LEU A 52 -7.60 2.89 -10.09
CA LEU A 52 -7.43 1.45 -10.10
C LEU A 52 -8.74 0.75 -9.74
N GLU A 53 -8.98 -0.41 -10.35
CA GLU A 53 -10.04 -1.33 -9.97
C GLU A 53 -9.55 -2.79 -10.10
N LEU A 54 -10.21 -3.71 -9.40
CA LEU A 54 -9.97 -5.14 -9.54
C LEU A 54 -10.83 -5.73 -10.66
N THR A 55 -10.26 -6.56 -11.52
CA THR A 55 -10.92 -7.04 -12.75
C THR A 55 -12.07 -8.03 -12.49
N SER A 56 -12.05 -8.73 -11.34
CA SER A 56 -13.05 -9.74 -10.97
C SER A 56 -13.53 -9.61 -9.51
N GLY A 57 -13.40 -8.40 -8.94
CA GLY A 57 -13.48 -8.17 -7.51
C GLY A 57 -12.30 -8.77 -6.75
N SER A 58 -12.49 -9.09 -5.47
CA SER A 58 -11.82 -10.19 -4.77
C SER A 58 -10.38 -10.57 -5.12
N PRO A 59 -9.27 -10.00 -4.61
CA PRO A 59 -7.97 -10.64 -4.83
C PRO A 59 -7.99 -12.05 -4.24
N HIS A 60 -7.73 -13.03 -5.08
CA HIS A 60 -7.82 -14.44 -4.72
C HIS A 60 -6.66 -14.91 -3.83
N SER A 61 -5.59 -14.11 -3.74
CA SER A 61 -4.35 -14.48 -3.08
C SER A 61 -4.23 -13.80 -1.73
N LEU A 62 -3.98 -14.61 -0.70
CA LEU A 62 -3.95 -14.21 0.70
C LEU A 62 -2.66 -14.73 1.33
N ILE A 63 -1.93 -13.83 1.97
CA ILE A 63 -0.77 -14.15 2.80
C ILE A 63 -1.19 -14.02 4.25
N HIS A 64 -0.96 -15.06 5.04
CA HIS A 64 -1.02 -15.02 6.50
C HIS A 64 0.38 -15.21 7.08
N SER A 65 0.80 -14.32 7.97
CA SER A 65 2.05 -14.45 8.74
C SER A 65 1.83 -13.95 10.16
N GLY A 66 1.66 -14.89 11.10
CA GLY A 66 1.36 -14.57 12.50
C GLY A 66 0.03 -13.81 12.62
N ALA A 67 0.07 -12.61 13.20
CA ALA A 67 -1.09 -11.72 13.34
C ALA A 67 -1.35 -10.84 12.10
N MET A 68 -0.55 -10.96 11.04
CA MET A 68 -0.71 -10.19 9.81
C MET A 68 -1.40 -11.03 8.74
N PHE A 69 -2.37 -10.42 8.05
CA PHE A 69 -2.90 -10.95 6.81
C PHE A 69 -2.92 -9.84 5.76
N PHE A 70 -2.58 -10.18 4.52
CA PHE A 70 -2.67 -9.27 3.38
C PHE A 70 -3.21 -10.02 2.18
N TYR A 71 -4.13 -9.37 1.48
CA TYR A 71 -4.53 -9.80 0.16
C TYR A 71 -3.64 -9.11 -0.87
N TYR A 72 -3.38 -9.77 -2.00
CA TYR A 72 -2.65 -9.17 -3.10
C TYR A 72 -3.24 -9.56 -4.45
N ALA A 73 -3.16 -8.63 -5.40
CA ALA A 73 -3.58 -8.81 -6.78
C ALA A 73 -2.34 -8.80 -7.70
N LEU A 74 -2.17 -9.85 -8.49
CA LEU A 74 -1.18 -9.89 -9.57
C LEU A 74 -1.59 -8.93 -10.70
N GLU A 75 -0.66 -8.61 -11.61
CA GLU A 75 -0.86 -7.63 -12.69
C GLU A 75 -2.07 -7.93 -13.59
N GLY A 76 -2.46 -9.19 -13.74
CA GLY A 76 -3.67 -9.57 -14.49
C GLY A 76 -5.00 -9.40 -13.72
N GLN A 77 -4.96 -9.04 -12.43
CA GLN A 77 -6.11 -8.98 -11.53
C GLN A 77 -6.55 -7.54 -11.18
N TRP A 78 -5.88 -6.54 -11.73
CA TRP A 78 -6.27 -5.14 -11.62
C TRP A 78 -6.08 -4.41 -12.94
N VAL A 79 -6.84 -3.34 -13.15
CA VAL A 79 -6.75 -2.50 -14.35
C VAL A 79 -6.68 -1.02 -14.00
N VAL A 80 -6.11 -0.23 -14.91
CA VAL A 80 -6.20 1.23 -14.85
C VAL A 80 -7.54 1.64 -15.47
N THR A 81 -8.38 2.33 -14.72
CA THR A 81 -9.76 2.67 -15.14
C THR A 81 -9.82 3.75 -16.23
N GLY A 82 -8.68 4.36 -16.57
CA GLY A 82 -8.59 5.55 -17.42
C GLY A 82 -8.88 6.86 -16.70
N THR A 83 -9.29 6.82 -15.43
CA THR A 83 -9.44 8.02 -14.59
C THR A 83 -8.05 8.60 -14.29
N PRO A 84 -7.77 9.88 -14.59
CA PRO A 84 -6.50 10.50 -14.23
C PRO A 84 -6.43 10.73 -12.72
N TRP A 85 -5.22 10.68 -12.15
CA TRP A 85 -5.02 11.09 -10.76
C TRP A 85 -5.43 12.57 -10.60
N GLY A 86 -6.48 12.79 -9.83
CA GLY A 86 -7.13 14.09 -9.69
C GLY A 86 -7.32 14.50 -8.22
N PRO A 87 -7.93 15.66 -7.98
CA PRO A 87 -8.29 16.07 -6.62
C PRO A 87 -9.23 15.05 -5.99
N ALA A 88 -9.04 14.80 -4.69
CA ALA A 88 -9.89 13.92 -3.92
C ALA A 88 -11.32 14.50 -3.82
N ALA A 89 -12.33 13.65 -4.03
CA ALA A 89 -13.73 14.06 -3.97
C ALA A 89 -14.29 14.06 -2.53
N ASN A 90 -13.66 13.33 -1.61
CA ASN A 90 -14.10 13.14 -0.23
C ASN A 90 -12.88 12.93 0.71
N PRO A 91 -13.07 12.98 2.03
CA PRO A 91 -11.97 12.75 2.99
C PRO A 91 -11.26 11.42 2.83
N SER A 92 -11.95 10.32 2.54
CA SER A 92 -11.31 9.00 2.35
C SER A 92 -10.35 8.98 1.16
N GLU A 93 -10.66 9.66 0.05
CA GLU A 93 -9.76 9.82 -1.09
C GLU A 93 -8.54 10.73 -0.80
N GLN A 94 -8.58 11.49 0.30
CA GLN A 94 -7.48 12.36 0.76
C GLN A 94 -6.48 11.64 1.65
N GLU A 95 -6.73 10.39 2.06
CA GLU A 95 -5.84 9.64 2.93
C GLU A 95 -4.49 9.30 2.28
N MET A 96 -4.46 9.28 0.96
CA MET A 96 -3.26 9.05 0.14
C MET A 96 -2.91 10.29 -0.68
N ASP A 97 -1.62 10.61 -0.70
CA ASP A 97 -1.06 11.75 -1.44
C ASP A 97 -0.92 11.43 -2.94
N ARG A 98 -0.40 10.24 -3.23
CA ARG A 98 -0.03 9.78 -4.57
C ARG A 98 0.00 8.26 -4.65
N LEU A 99 -0.05 7.75 -5.88
CA LEU A 99 0.32 6.37 -6.21
C LEU A 99 1.70 6.34 -6.85
N VAL A 100 2.50 5.35 -6.47
CA VAL A 100 3.82 5.10 -7.05
C VAL A 100 3.88 3.69 -7.62
N THR A 101 4.55 3.53 -8.75
CA THR A 101 4.93 2.22 -9.26
C THR A 101 6.33 1.88 -8.76
N VAL A 102 6.42 0.83 -7.96
CA VAL A 102 7.67 0.23 -7.48
C VAL A 102 8.10 -0.86 -8.46
N ASP A 103 9.31 -0.69 -8.99
CA ASP A 103 10.02 -1.62 -9.85
C ASP A 103 10.61 -2.76 -9.01
N LEU A 104 9.93 -3.91 -9.05
CA LEU A 104 10.35 -5.09 -8.30
C LEU A 104 11.67 -5.70 -8.81
N THR A 105 12.13 -5.34 -10.01
CA THR A 105 13.41 -5.82 -10.56
C THR A 105 14.64 -5.18 -9.91
N ARG A 106 14.44 -4.10 -9.14
CA ARG A 106 15.51 -3.44 -8.38
C ARG A 106 15.89 -4.16 -7.09
N PHE A 107 15.05 -5.10 -6.65
CA PHE A 107 15.32 -5.92 -5.48
C PHE A 107 16.06 -7.19 -5.89
N ASN A 108 16.90 -7.74 -5.01
CA ASN A 108 17.59 -9.01 -5.24
C ASN A 108 17.68 -9.83 -3.95
N THR A 109 17.92 -11.13 -4.09
CA THR A 109 17.94 -12.10 -2.98
C THR A 109 19.05 -11.85 -1.95
N GLY A 110 20.08 -11.07 -2.30
CA GLY A 110 21.16 -10.70 -1.40
C GLY A 110 20.88 -9.49 -0.51
N MET A 111 19.75 -8.78 -0.71
CA MET A 111 19.36 -7.65 0.12
C MET A 111 18.88 -8.11 1.50
N ASP A 112 19.41 -7.49 2.54
CA ASP A 112 18.83 -7.58 3.88
C ASP A 112 17.53 -6.74 3.97
N ASP A 113 16.84 -6.87 5.10
CA ASP A 113 15.55 -6.21 5.32
C ASP A 113 15.68 -4.68 5.29
N GLN A 114 16.81 -4.11 5.72
CA GLN A 114 17.02 -2.68 5.71
C GLN A 114 17.25 -2.18 4.28
N ALA A 115 18.07 -2.88 3.49
CA ALA A 115 18.30 -2.56 2.09
C ALA A 115 17.01 -2.64 1.24
N ILE A 116 16.13 -3.60 1.52
CA ILE A 116 14.79 -3.67 0.91
C ILE A 116 13.99 -2.41 1.22
N ILE A 117 13.93 -2.00 2.50
CA ILE A 117 13.17 -0.81 2.88
C ILE A 117 13.80 0.47 2.33
N ASP A 118 15.12 0.59 2.31
CA ASP A 118 15.81 1.76 1.75
C ASP A 118 15.53 1.91 0.25
N GLU A 119 15.55 0.81 -0.51
CA GLU A 119 15.22 0.81 -1.93
C GLU A 119 13.74 1.14 -2.17
N LEU A 120 12.82 0.58 -1.36
CA LEU A 120 11.40 0.92 -1.41
C LEU A 120 11.18 2.43 -1.17
N VAL A 121 11.76 2.96 -0.11
CA VAL A 121 11.66 4.38 0.29
C VAL A 121 12.25 5.30 -0.78
N ARG A 122 13.37 4.90 -1.40
CA ARG A 122 13.99 5.62 -2.51
C ARG A 122 13.05 5.70 -3.71
N GLN A 123 12.42 4.60 -4.09
CA GLN A 123 11.49 4.57 -5.22
C GLN A 123 10.20 5.34 -4.96
N THR A 124 9.71 5.36 -3.70
CA THR A 124 8.49 6.10 -3.34
C THR A 124 8.74 7.58 -3.07
N GLY A 125 10.00 8.03 -3.02
CA GLY A 125 10.35 9.40 -2.63
C GLY A 125 9.99 9.70 -1.18
N SER A 126 10.05 8.69 -0.32
CA SER A 126 9.75 8.77 1.10
C SER A 126 11.01 9.09 1.92
N ASN A 127 10.85 9.43 3.20
CA ASN A 127 11.98 9.76 4.07
C ASN A 127 11.80 9.18 5.48
N LEU A 128 12.66 8.20 5.83
CA LEU A 128 12.66 7.52 7.12
C LEU A 128 13.05 8.40 8.31
N GLN A 129 13.68 9.57 8.08
CA GLN A 129 14.12 10.48 9.13
C GLN A 129 13.00 11.43 9.62
N THR A 130 11.79 11.29 9.09
CA THR A 130 10.62 12.08 9.49
C THR A 130 9.83 11.37 10.59
N ASN A 131 8.90 12.07 11.24
CA ASN A 131 7.99 11.45 12.21
C ASN A 131 7.17 10.30 11.57
N GLY A 132 6.68 10.49 10.34
CA GLY A 132 6.00 9.42 9.61
C GLY A 132 6.93 8.24 9.28
N GLY A 133 8.21 8.50 9.04
CA GLY A 133 9.24 7.47 8.92
C GLY A 133 9.44 6.67 10.21
N ALA A 134 9.46 7.33 11.36
CA ALA A 134 9.54 6.68 12.67
C ALA A 134 8.30 5.82 12.96
N ASP A 135 7.11 6.31 12.64
CA ASP A 135 5.86 5.55 12.72
C ASP A 135 5.93 4.29 11.84
N PHE A 136 6.34 4.44 10.58
CA PHE A 136 6.45 3.33 9.64
C PHE A 136 7.41 2.26 10.11
N ASN A 137 8.55 2.65 10.70
CA ASN A 137 9.52 1.71 11.26
C ASN A 137 8.96 0.84 12.38
N GLN A 138 7.96 1.32 13.11
CA GLN A 138 7.28 0.61 14.18
C GLN A 138 5.99 -0.08 13.71
N SER A 139 5.50 0.27 12.52
CA SER A 139 4.26 -0.25 11.96
C SER A 139 4.41 -1.68 11.45
N ALA A 140 3.28 -2.41 11.39
CA ALA A 140 3.20 -3.71 10.72
C ALA A 140 3.38 -3.61 9.19
N THR A 141 3.20 -2.42 8.60
CA THR A 141 3.38 -2.18 7.15
C THR A 141 4.81 -2.45 6.70
N ARG A 142 5.81 -2.11 7.53
CA ARG A 142 7.22 -2.35 7.21
C ARG A 142 7.57 -3.83 7.02
N PRO A 143 7.35 -4.73 8.01
CA PRO A 143 7.62 -6.15 7.84
C PRO A 143 6.73 -6.79 6.76
N ALA A 144 5.54 -6.26 6.49
CA ALA A 144 4.69 -6.72 5.41
C ALA A 144 5.29 -6.46 4.01
N PHE A 145 5.86 -5.27 3.77
CA PHE A 145 6.59 -5.00 2.53
C PHE A 145 7.80 -5.91 2.36
N ILE A 146 8.55 -6.15 3.43
CA ILE A 146 9.68 -7.08 3.41
C ILE A 146 9.20 -8.49 3.02
N ALA A 147 8.14 -8.98 3.66
CA ALA A 147 7.59 -10.31 3.38
C ALA A 147 7.12 -10.45 1.93
N LEU A 148 6.40 -9.45 1.40
CA LEU A 148 5.91 -9.45 0.02
C LEU A 148 7.06 -9.44 -0.98
N ILE A 149 8.06 -8.58 -0.79
CA ILE A 149 9.21 -8.49 -1.70
C ILE A 149 10.03 -9.77 -1.65
N ARG A 150 10.25 -10.34 -0.46
CA ARG A 150 10.93 -11.64 -0.32
C ARG A 150 10.14 -12.78 -1.00
N GLY A 151 8.82 -12.80 -0.86
CA GLY A 151 7.97 -13.78 -1.53
C GLY A 151 8.06 -13.69 -3.06
N TYR A 152 8.04 -12.48 -3.61
CA TYR A 152 8.29 -12.24 -5.04
C TYR A 152 9.67 -12.77 -5.48
N LEU A 153 10.73 -12.42 -4.74
CA LEU A 153 12.09 -12.85 -5.07
C LEU A 153 12.29 -14.37 -4.97
N ALA A 154 11.54 -15.03 -4.12
CA ALA A 154 11.55 -16.49 -3.98
C ALA A 154 10.69 -17.20 -5.05
N GLY A 155 9.92 -16.46 -5.85
CA GLY A 155 8.95 -17.03 -6.78
C GLY A 155 7.77 -17.72 -6.09
N THR A 156 7.46 -17.33 -4.85
CA THR A 156 6.34 -17.89 -4.08
C THR A 156 5.09 -17.02 -4.12
N LEU A 157 5.11 -15.93 -4.90
CA LEU A 157 3.98 -15.01 -5.11
C LEU A 157 3.68 -14.84 -6.60
#